data_AF-V2VHD7-F1
#
_entry.id   AF-V2VHD7-F1
#
_cell.length_a   1.000
_cell.length_b   1.000
_cell.length_c   1.000
_cell.angle_alpha   90.00
_cell.angle_beta   90.00
_cell.angle_gamma   90.00
#
_symmetry.space_group_name_H-M   'P 1'
#
loop_
_entity.id
_entity.type
_entity.pdbx_description
1 polymer ?
#
loop_
_entity_poly.entity_id
_entity_poly.type
_entity_poly.pdbx_seq_one_letter_code
_entity_poly.pdbx_strand_id
1 'polypeptide(L)'
;MKKWQIPRVINTDKAATYGHALSRLKREGKCPVDIEHRQIKYKNNVIECDHGKLKRIIRATLGFKSMKTAYATIKGIEVMRALRKGQAS
;
A
#
# COMPACT_ATOMS: atom_id res chain seq x y z
N MET A 1 12.96 13.14 3.97
CA MET A 1 12.12 11.95 3.64
C MET A 1 12.73 10.72 4.28
N LYS A 2 11.91 9.82 4.83
CA LYS A 2 12.35 8.52 5.35
C LYS A 2 12.84 7.65 4.19
N LYS A 3 13.86 6.81 4.40
CA LYS A 3 14.51 5.99 3.35
C LYS A 3 13.54 5.10 2.56
N TRP A 4 12.46 4.66 3.18
CA TRP A 4 11.40 3.85 2.55
C TRP A 4 10.38 4.65 1.72
N GLN A 5 10.41 5.99 1.76
CA GLN A 5 9.52 6.82 0.94
C GLN A 5 9.99 6.92 -0.52
N ILE A 6 11.26 6.59 -0.79
CA ILE A 6 11.83 6.58 -2.14
C ILE A 6 12.35 5.17 -2.44
N PRO A 7 11.48 4.29 -2.97
CA PRO A 7 11.87 2.93 -3.27
C PRO A 7 12.81 2.86 -4.47
N ARG A 8 13.77 1.93 -4.42
CA ARG A 8 14.60 1.55 -5.58
C ARG A 8 13.89 0.59 -6.53
N VAL A 9 12.95 -0.21 -5.99
CA VAL A 9 12.23 -1.25 -6.73
C VAL A 9 10.76 -1.22 -6.33
N ILE A 10 9.85 -1.25 -7.31
CA ILE A 10 8.41 -1.43 -7.12
C ILE A 10 8.00 -2.78 -7.70
N ASN A 11 7.28 -3.57 -6.90
CA ASN A 11 6.63 -4.78 -7.38
C ASN A 11 5.13 -4.52 -7.54
N THR A 12 4.55 -4.89 -8.68
CA THR A 12 3.10 -4.85 -8.89
C THR A 12 2.58 -6.21 -9.34
N ASP A 13 1.26 -6.32 -9.51
CA ASP A 13 0.70 -7.41 -10.30
C ASP A 13 0.94 -7.19 -11.81
N LYS A 14 0.37 -8.08 -12.63
CA LYS A 14 0.53 -8.08 -14.09
C LYS A 14 -0.46 -7.16 -14.83
N ALA A 15 -1.18 -6.28 -14.14
CA ALA A 15 -2.09 -5.35 -14.79
C ALA A 15 -1.34 -4.39 -15.73
N ALA A 16 -1.88 -4.20 -16.94
CA ALA A 16 -1.26 -3.40 -18.00
C ALA A 16 -1.15 -1.90 -17.63
N THR A 17 -1.96 -1.43 -16.69
CA THR A 17 -2.04 -0.02 -16.28
C THR A 17 -0.77 0.47 -15.57
N TYR A 18 -0.05 -0.42 -14.88
CA TYR A 18 1.10 -0.03 -14.07
C TYR A 18 2.27 0.52 -14.89
N GLY A 19 2.54 -0.05 -16.07
CA GLY A 19 3.62 0.43 -16.95
C GLY A 19 3.41 1.88 -17.41
N HIS A 20 2.17 2.21 -17.79
CA HIS A 20 1.81 3.58 -18.17
C HIS A 20 1.85 4.53 -16.97
N ALA A 21 1.30 4.11 -15.82
CA ALA A 21 1.31 4.91 -14.60
C ALA A 21 2.75 5.25 -14.14
N LEU A 22 3.65 4.26 -14.13
CA LEU A 22 5.05 4.46 -13.76
C LEU A 22 5.78 5.38 -14.74
N SER A 23 5.58 5.19 -16.04
CA SER A 23 6.16 6.07 -17.07
C SER A 23 5.72 7.53 -16.90
N ARG A 24 4.45 7.75 -16.55
CA ARG A 24 3.92 9.08 -16.26
C ARG A 24 4.53 9.66 -14.98
N LEU A 25 4.61 8.88 -13.91
CA LEU A 25 5.18 9.32 -12.63
C LEU A 25 6.67 9.68 -12.75
N LYS A 26 7.43 8.96 -13.59
CA LYS A 26 8.82 9.30 -13.93
C LYS A 26 8.91 10.65 -14.63
N ARG A 27 8.03 10.90 -15.61
CA ARG A 27 7.99 12.18 -16.36
C ARG A 27 7.60 13.36 -15.47
N GLU A 28 6.69 13.15 -14.53
CA GLU A 28 6.26 14.17 -13.56
C GLU A 28 7.29 14.40 -12.43
N GLY A 29 8.41 13.68 -12.39
CA GLY A 29 9.42 13.78 -11.34
C GLY A 29 8.96 13.24 -9.98
N LYS A 30 7.84 12.52 -9.92
CA LYS A 30 7.27 11.93 -8.69
C LYS A 30 7.88 10.58 -8.33
N CYS A 31 8.58 9.95 -9.26
CA CYS A 31 9.34 8.73 -9.04
C CYS A 31 10.77 8.88 -9.58
N PRO A 32 11.77 8.29 -8.92
CA PRO A 32 13.11 8.21 -9.45
C PRO A 32 13.12 7.58 -10.84
N VAL A 33 13.94 8.11 -11.75
CA VAL A 33 14.03 7.61 -13.14
C VAL A 33 14.57 6.18 -13.17
N ASP A 34 15.49 5.87 -12.24
CA ASP A 34 16.17 4.60 -12.04
C ASP A 34 15.34 3.55 -11.28
N ILE A 35 14.10 3.87 -10.90
CA ILE A 35 13.24 2.91 -10.21
C ILE A 35 12.96 1.69 -11.10
N GLU A 36 13.23 0.52 -10.54
CA GLU A 36 13.02 -0.75 -11.21
C GLU A 36 11.59 -1.25 -10.98
N HIS A 37 10.89 -1.60 -12.06
CA HIS A 37 9.57 -2.20 -11.99
C HIS A 37 9.66 -3.72 -12.17
N ARG A 38 9.11 -4.48 -11.21
CA ARG A 38 9.05 -5.94 -11.26
C ARG A 38 7.61 -6.42 -11.13
N GLN A 39 7.32 -7.59 -11.70
CA GLN A 39 5.99 -8.22 -11.67
C GLN A 39 6.10 -9.67 -11.16
N ILE A 40 6.65 -9.83 -9.96
CA ILE A 40 6.88 -11.15 -9.34
C ILE A 40 5.67 -11.53 -8.48
N LYS A 41 4.98 -12.60 -8.85
CA LYS A 41 3.72 -13.04 -8.23
C LYS A 41 3.85 -13.24 -6.71
N TYR A 42 4.82 -14.05 -6.26
CA TYR A 42 4.93 -14.39 -4.83
C TYR A 42 5.27 -13.19 -3.94
N LYS A 43 5.87 -12.12 -4.50
CA LYS A 43 6.16 -10.89 -3.74
C LYS A 43 4.90 -10.09 -3.41
N ASN A 44 3.81 -10.30 -4.16
CA ASN A 44 2.51 -9.70 -3.85
C ASN A 44 1.83 -10.38 -2.65
N ASN A 45 2.22 -11.61 -2.28
CA ASN A 45 1.60 -12.35 -1.17
C ASN A 45 1.64 -11.58 0.16
N VAL A 46 2.69 -10.76 0.39
CA VAL A 46 2.79 -9.94 1.62
C VAL A 46 1.69 -8.88 1.67
N ILE A 47 1.47 -8.19 0.54
CA ILE A 47 0.42 -7.17 0.40
C ILE A 47 -0.95 -7.83 0.49
N GLU A 48 -1.15 -8.96 -0.20
CA GLU A 48 -2.41 -9.71 -0.18
C GLU A 48 -2.76 -10.22 1.22
N CYS A 49 -1.77 -10.73 1.97
CA CYS A 49 -1.95 -11.16 3.35
C CYS A 49 -2.38 -9.98 4.25
N ASP A 50 -1.76 -8.81 4.08
CA ASP A 50 -2.10 -7.64 4.89
C ASP A 50 -3.50 -7.11 4.57
N HIS A 51 -3.86 -7.09 3.28
CA HIS A 51 -5.23 -6.82 2.83
C HIS A 51 -6.22 -7.83 3.42
N GLY A 52 -5.90 -9.12 3.46
CA GLY A 52 -6.75 -10.16 4.05
C GLY A 52 -7.05 -9.89 5.52
N LYS A 53 -6.03 -9.50 6.30
CA LYS A 53 -6.20 -9.13 7.72
C LYS A 53 -7.11 -7.91 7.88
N LEU A 54 -6.94 -6.89 7.04
CA LEU A 54 -7.79 -5.69 7.07
C LEU A 54 -9.24 -6.01 6.66
N LYS A 55 -9.44 -6.73 5.56
CA LYS A 55 -10.77 -7.16 5.09
C LYS A 55 -11.52 -8.01 6.13
N ARG A 56 -10.81 -8.83 6.90
CA ARG A 56 -11.42 -9.61 7.99
C ARG A 56 -12.02 -8.71 9.07
N ILE A 57 -11.33 -7.65 9.47
CA ILE A 57 -11.83 -6.66 10.44
C ILE A 57 -13.05 -5.94 9.85
N ILE A 58 -12.93 -5.44 8.62
CA ILE A 58 -14.00 -4.69 7.94
C ILE A 58 -15.27 -5.54 7.77
N ARG A 59 -15.13 -6.81 7.41
CA ARG A 59 -16.26 -7.74 7.29
C ARG A 59 -16.96 -7.98 8.62
N ALA A 60 -16.21 -8.12 9.71
CA ALA A 60 -16.77 -8.26 11.05
C ALA A 60 -17.52 -7.00 11.51
N THR A 61 -17.13 -5.81 11.03
CA THR A 61 -17.78 -4.53 11.35
C THR A 61 -18.86 -4.09 10.35
N LEU A 62 -19.37 -5.00 9.51
CA LEU A 62 -20.41 -4.73 8.50
C LEU A 62 -20.02 -3.67 7.44
N GLY A 63 -18.73 -3.49 7.18
CA GLY A 63 -18.23 -2.51 6.22
C GLY A 63 -18.21 -1.06 6.75
N PHE A 64 -18.10 -0.11 5.83
CA PHE A 64 -18.11 1.32 6.14
C PHE A 64 -19.42 1.94 5.65
N LYS A 65 -20.00 2.86 6.45
CA LYS A 65 -21.25 3.55 6.11
C LYS A 65 -21.02 4.88 5.37
N SER A 66 -19.81 5.43 5.44
CA SER A 66 -19.42 6.65 4.73
C SER A 66 -17.91 6.72 4.50
N MET A 67 -17.46 7.55 3.56
CA MET A 67 -16.01 7.76 3.31
C MET A 67 -15.30 8.35 4.53
N LYS A 68 -15.95 9.26 5.27
CA LYS A 68 -15.39 9.85 6.50
C LYS A 68 -15.11 8.77 7.56
N THR A 69 -16.07 7.86 7.76
CA THR A 69 -15.91 6.76 8.73
C THR A 69 -14.88 5.74 8.24
N ALA A 70 -14.86 5.41 6.94
CA ALA A 70 -13.84 4.55 6.36
C ALA A 70 -12.42 5.06 6.61
N TYR A 71 -12.17 6.34 6.34
CA TYR A 71 -10.87 6.96 6.56
C TYR A 71 -10.44 6.91 8.03
N ALA A 72 -11.33 7.31 8.94
CA ALA A 72 -11.06 7.28 10.37
C ALA A 72 -10.77 5.86 10.88
N THR A 73 -11.55 4.86 10.44
CA THR A 73 -11.37 3.46 10.85
C THR A 73 -10.08 2.86 10.30
N ILE A 74 -9.76 3.06 9.02
CA ILE A 74 -8.50 2.55 8.43
C ILE A 74 -7.30 3.15 9.15
N LYS A 75 -7.30 4.47 9.37
CA LYS A 75 -6.24 5.17 10.10
C LYS A 75 -6.11 4.67 11.54
N GLY A 76 -7.23 4.46 12.22
CA GLY A 76 -7.24 3.87 13.57
C GLY A 76 -6.62 2.47 13.60
N ILE A 77 -6.96 1.61 12.63
CA ILE A 77 -6.38 0.26 12.51
C ILE A 77 -4.86 0.33 12.28
N GLU A 78 -4.39 1.26 11.44
CA GLU A 78 -2.95 1.47 11.22
C GLU A 78 -2.21 1.92 12.48
N VAL A 79 -2.77 2.88 13.21
CA VAL A 79 -2.22 3.36 14.49
C VAL A 79 -2.11 2.22 15.50
N MET A 80 -3.19 1.44 15.67
CA MET A 80 -3.20 0.30 16.59
C MET A 80 -2.19 -0.78 16.18
N ARG A 81 -1.96 -0.99 14.88
CA ARG A 81 -0.94 -1.90 14.37
C ARG A 81 0.48 -1.38 14.64
N ALA A 82 0.72 -0.09 14.46
CA ALA A 82 2.01 0.53 14.73
C ALA A 82 2.38 0.46 16.22
N LEU A 83 1.43 0.77 17.10
CA LEU A 83 1.57 0.64 18.55
C LEU A 83 1.91 -0.81 18.95
N ARG A 84 1.14 -1.80 18.45
CA ARG A 84 1.38 -3.22 18.74
C ARG A 84 2.76 -3.70 18.27
N LYS A 85 3.31 -3.11 17.21
CA LYS A 85 4.64 -3.45 16.68
C LYS A 85 5.78 -2.65 17.32
N GLY A 86 5.50 -1.76 18.27
CA GLY A 86 6.50 -0.84 18.82
C GLY A 86 7.06 0.16 17.80
N GLN A 87 6.30 0.45 16.74
CA GLN A 87 6.70 1.37 15.67
C GLN A 87 6.17 2.80 15.88
N ALA A 88 5.44 3.02 16.98
CA ALA A 88 5.04 4.34 17.43
C ALA A 88 6.18 4.94 18.25
N SER A 89 7.11 5.59 17.55
CA SER A 89 8.11 6.51 18.11
C SER A 89 7.82 7.92 17.61
#